data_AF-A0A060Z4W2-F1
#
_entry.id   AF-A0A060Z4W2-F1
#
_cell.length_a   1.000
_cell.length_b   1.000
_cell.length_c   1.000
_cell.angle_alpha   90.00
_cell.angle_beta   90.00
_cell.angle_gamma   90.00
#
_symmetry.space_group_name_H-M   'P 1'
#
loop_
_entity.id
_entity.type
_entity.pdbx_description
1 polymer ?
#
loop_
_entity_poly.entity_id
_entity_poly.type
_entity_poly.pdbx_seq_one_letter_code
_entity_poly.pdbx_strand_id
1 'polypeptide(L)'
;MCPVDFRGVFQLDERRRDAVIALGIFLVESDLQHKDAIIPYLLGLLKGLPRVQWIEESSGSKGLEILPVAENFCFCLGTLLSDVAQRDNTLRGQILEAIMDIMQVLLDICLDPESHDKEYLCRYTVPCLLGVARAFGRYSNTEEPLLSKLFPRAGAPLLSGAEEADPSRRRSFNDFRSIMPASLLTVCQGDTIRRKGSSVSSISQQASPERAGLTLSCPVDPSAQYFEGEEI
;
A
#
# COMPACT_ATOMS: atom_id res chain seq x y z
N MET A 1 -3.14 -5.97 -14.83
CA MET A 1 -1.96 -6.25 -15.67
C MET A 1 -1.12 -4.98 -15.72
N CYS A 2 0.19 -5.10 -15.88
CA CYS A 2 1.07 -3.94 -15.95
C CYS A 2 0.70 -3.03 -17.14
N PRO A 3 0.88 -1.71 -17.03
CA PRO A 3 0.58 -0.77 -18.10
C PRO A 3 1.45 -1.07 -19.32
N VAL A 4 0.83 -1.05 -20.50
CA VAL A 4 1.50 -1.26 -21.79
C VAL A 4 1.71 0.11 -22.42
N ASP A 5 2.85 0.28 -23.06
CA ASP A 5 3.10 1.49 -23.84
C ASP A 5 2.20 1.51 -25.07
N PHE A 6 1.38 2.55 -25.20
CA PHE A 6 0.63 2.84 -26.41
C PHE A 6 1.09 4.17 -27.01
N ARG A 7 1.95 4.09 -28.05
CA ARG A 7 2.51 5.25 -28.77
C ARG A 7 3.33 6.21 -27.89
N GLY A 8 4.10 5.66 -26.95
CA GLY A 8 4.91 6.40 -25.99
C GLY A 8 4.12 6.98 -24.83
N VAL A 9 2.95 6.42 -24.52
CA VAL A 9 2.07 6.85 -23.42
C VAL A 9 1.62 5.64 -22.63
N PHE A 10 1.94 5.65 -21.34
CA PHE A 10 1.40 4.69 -20.38
C PHE A 10 0.12 5.27 -19.76
N GLN A 11 -0.83 4.40 -19.42
CA GLN A 11 -2.00 4.75 -18.61
C GLN A 11 -1.84 4.15 -17.23
N LEU A 12 -1.95 4.95 -16.18
CA LEU A 12 -1.78 4.53 -14.79
C LEU A 12 -3.06 4.74 -14.00
N ASP A 13 -3.93 3.72 -14.03
CA ASP A 13 -4.97 3.51 -13.04
C ASP A 13 -4.38 2.80 -11.78
N GLU A 14 -5.17 2.70 -10.71
CA GLU A 14 -4.76 2.07 -9.45
C GLU A 14 -4.22 0.64 -9.66
N ARG A 15 -4.98 -0.18 -10.37
CA ARG A 15 -4.62 -1.58 -10.62
C ARG A 15 -3.32 -1.72 -11.42
N ARG A 16 -3.06 -0.83 -12.36
CA ARG A 16 -1.83 -0.82 -13.17
C ARG A 16 -0.64 -0.39 -12.33
N ARG A 17 -0.80 0.61 -11.46
CA ARG A 17 0.26 1.02 -10.51
C ARG A 17 0.63 -0.13 -9.59
N ASP A 18 -0.36 -0.76 -8.95
CA ASP A 18 -0.14 -1.90 -8.06
C ASP A 18 0.54 -3.07 -8.78
N ALA A 19 0.16 -3.35 -10.02
CA ALA A 19 0.78 -4.40 -10.82
C ALA A 19 2.28 -4.13 -11.08
N VAL A 20 2.66 -2.87 -11.34
CA VAL A 20 4.08 -2.49 -11.50
C VAL A 20 4.84 -2.68 -10.21
N ILE A 21 4.27 -2.24 -9.07
CA ILE A 21 4.93 -2.38 -7.77
C ILE A 21 5.08 -3.86 -7.40
N ALA A 22 4.04 -4.67 -7.59
CA ALA A 22 4.09 -6.11 -7.37
C ALA A 22 5.14 -6.81 -8.25
N LEU A 23 5.24 -6.41 -9.54
CA LEU A 23 6.27 -6.92 -10.44
C LEU A 23 7.68 -6.55 -9.96
N GLY A 24 7.85 -5.33 -9.45
CA GLY A 24 9.09 -4.88 -8.84
C GLY A 24 9.49 -5.68 -7.61
N ILE A 25 8.55 -5.84 -6.67
CA ILE A 25 8.76 -6.68 -5.47
C ILE A 25 9.18 -8.08 -5.89
N PHE A 26 8.49 -8.69 -6.85
CA PHE A 26 8.86 -10.00 -7.38
C PHE A 26 10.30 -10.02 -7.93
N LEU A 27 10.68 -9.06 -8.78
CA LEU A 27 12.02 -8.98 -9.35
C LEU A 27 13.09 -8.96 -8.25
N VAL A 28 12.86 -8.16 -7.22
CA VAL A 28 13.82 -7.88 -6.16
C VAL A 28 13.85 -8.99 -5.10
N GLU A 29 12.74 -9.67 -4.82
CA GLU A 29 12.68 -10.81 -3.89
C GLU A 29 13.12 -12.14 -4.53
N SER A 30 13.03 -12.26 -5.86
CA SER A 30 13.47 -13.44 -6.60
C SER A 30 14.96 -13.45 -6.94
N ASP A 31 15.74 -12.53 -6.35
CA ASP A 31 17.15 -12.31 -6.68
C ASP A 31 17.38 -12.00 -8.17
N LEU A 32 16.58 -11.06 -8.69
CA LEU A 32 16.65 -10.54 -10.06
C LEU A 32 16.34 -11.57 -11.16
N GLN A 33 15.45 -12.53 -10.89
CA GLN A 33 14.96 -13.42 -11.94
C GLN A 33 14.21 -12.66 -13.03
N HIS A 34 14.36 -13.10 -14.28
CA HIS A 34 13.76 -12.50 -15.47
C HIS A 34 14.12 -11.02 -15.70
N LYS A 35 15.24 -10.55 -15.13
CA LYS A 35 15.72 -9.17 -15.25
C LYS A 35 15.81 -8.66 -16.69
N ASP A 36 16.17 -9.54 -17.63
CA ASP A 36 16.33 -9.20 -19.06
C ASP A 36 15.01 -8.77 -19.71
N ALA A 37 13.86 -9.12 -19.14
CA ALA A 37 12.54 -8.67 -19.59
C ALA A 37 11.97 -7.55 -18.71
N ILE A 38 12.12 -7.67 -17.40
CA ILE A 38 11.46 -6.78 -16.43
C ILE A 38 12.16 -5.42 -16.35
N ILE A 39 13.49 -5.38 -16.35
CA ILE A 39 14.24 -4.11 -16.17
C ILE A 39 14.06 -3.18 -17.37
N PRO A 40 14.17 -3.64 -18.64
CA PRO A 40 13.89 -2.78 -19.78
C PRO A 40 12.47 -2.20 -19.74
N TYR A 41 11.50 -2.98 -19.26
CA TYR A 41 10.13 -2.52 -19.07
C TYR A 41 10.04 -1.41 -18.02
N LEU A 42 10.62 -1.60 -16.83
CA LEU A 42 10.59 -0.62 -15.74
C LEU A 42 11.32 0.67 -16.12
N LEU A 43 12.46 0.57 -16.82
CA LEU A 43 13.19 1.73 -17.34
C LEU A 43 12.41 2.46 -18.42
N GLY A 44 11.72 1.73 -19.31
CA GLY A 44 10.81 2.32 -20.29
C GLY A 44 9.66 3.09 -19.63
N LEU A 45 9.09 2.52 -18.56
CA LEU A 45 8.04 3.17 -17.78
C LEU A 45 8.55 4.43 -17.07
N LEU A 46 9.73 4.39 -16.45
CA LEU A 46 10.38 5.55 -15.83
C LEU A 46 10.55 6.69 -16.84
N LYS A 47 11.09 6.40 -18.03
CA LYS A 47 11.26 7.37 -19.12
C LYS A 47 9.94 7.89 -19.67
N GLY A 48 8.87 7.11 -19.55
CA GLY A 48 7.52 7.48 -19.96
C GLY A 48 6.76 8.37 -18.97
N LEU A 49 7.25 8.55 -17.74
CA LEU A 49 6.57 9.33 -16.70
C LEU A 49 6.16 10.75 -17.11
N PRO A 50 6.93 11.54 -17.89
CA PRO A 50 6.52 12.90 -18.25
C PRO A 50 5.26 12.94 -19.12
N ARG A 51 4.97 11.83 -19.82
CA ARG A 51 3.87 11.72 -20.78
C ARG A 51 2.77 10.77 -20.32
N VAL A 52 2.88 10.23 -19.11
CA VAL A 52 1.95 9.23 -18.59
C VAL A 52 0.57 9.84 -18.38
N GLN A 53 -0.48 9.07 -18.65
CA GLN A 53 -1.84 9.47 -18.34
C GLN A 53 -2.25 8.90 -16.98
N TRP A 54 -2.39 9.78 -16.00
CA TRP A 54 -2.88 9.42 -14.67
C TRP A 54 -4.39 9.25 -14.68
N ILE A 55 -4.86 8.10 -14.21
CA ILE A 55 -6.29 7.81 -14.05
C ILE A 55 -6.52 7.65 -12.55
N GLU A 56 -7.08 8.70 -11.95
CA GLU A 56 -7.49 8.70 -10.55
C GLU A 56 -9.02 8.58 -10.49
N GLU A 57 -9.50 7.58 -9.76
CA GLU A 57 -10.90 7.58 -9.33
C GLU A 57 -11.01 8.57 -8.17
N SER A 58 -11.92 9.54 -8.28
CA SER A 58 -12.20 10.51 -7.22
C SER A 58 -12.91 9.82 -6.06
N SER A 59 -12.18 8.98 -5.31
CA SER A 59 -12.66 8.49 -4.03
C SER A 59 -12.63 9.68 -3.07
N GLY A 60 -13.76 9.97 -2.43
CA GLY A 60 -13.95 11.14 -1.57
C GLY A 60 -13.14 11.13 -0.26
N SER A 61 -12.02 10.41 -0.20
CA SER A 61 -11.16 10.32 0.97
C SER A 61 -10.34 11.60 1.11
N LYS A 62 -10.94 12.58 1.81
CA LYS A 62 -10.25 13.78 2.30
C LYS A 62 -9.38 13.41 3.51
N GLY A 63 -8.22 12.80 3.25
CA GLY A 63 -7.16 12.64 4.25
C GLY A 63 -6.08 13.68 4.02
N LEU A 64 -5.79 14.52 5.02
CA LEU A 64 -4.71 15.52 4.99
C LEU A 64 -3.29 14.90 4.98
N GLU A 65 -3.16 13.58 5.03
CA GLU A 65 -1.89 12.87 5.24
C GLU A 65 -1.48 11.93 4.09
N ILE A 66 -2.18 11.96 2.95
CA ILE A 66 -1.86 11.07 1.83
C ILE A 66 -1.08 11.87 0.78
N LEU A 67 0.16 11.44 0.51
CA LEU A 67 0.98 11.99 -0.58
C LEU A 67 0.24 11.86 -1.92
N PRO A 68 0.47 12.78 -2.88
CA PRO A 68 -0.11 12.66 -4.21
C PRO A 68 0.22 11.30 -4.85
N VAL A 69 -0.75 10.73 -5.58
CA VAL A 69 -0.62 9.40 -6.21
C VAL A 69 0.63 9.31 -7.09
N ALA A 70 0.93 10.37 -7.84
CA ALA A 70 2.11 10.44 -8.69
C ALA A 70 3.43 10.40 -7.91
N GLU A 71 3.50 11.09 -6.78
CA GLU A 71 4.67 11.11 -5.92
C GLU A 71 4.94 9.74 -5.31
N ASN A 72 3.90 9.11 -4.76
CA ASN A 72 4.00 7.78 -4.16
C ASN A 72 4.47 6.74 -5.20
N PHE A 73 3.84 6.73 -6.38
CA PHE A 73 4.23 5.81 -7.44
C PHE A 73 5.68 6.02 -7.91
N CYS A 74 6.08 7.27 -8.17
CA CYS A 74 7.43 7.58 -8.62
C CYS A 74 8.49 7.28 -7.55
N PHE A 75 8.15 7.51 -6.28
CA PHE A 75 9.00 7.15 -5.15
C PHE A 75 9.22 5.63 -5.07
N CYS A 76 8.16 4.84 -5.16
CA CYS A 76 8.27 3.38 -5.14
C CYS A 76 9.05 2.85 -6.35
N LEU A 77 8.78 3.35 -7.56
CA LEU A 77 9.50 2.96 -8.78
C LEU A 77 11.00 3.33 -8.70
N GLY A 78 11.32 4.54 -8.24
CA GLY A 78 12.71 4.98 -8.04
C GLY A 78 13.44 4.12 -7.01
N THR A 79 12.80 3.86 -5.86
CA THR A 79 13.39 3.03 -4.79
C THR A 79 13.64 1.60 -5.27
N LEU A 80 12.69 1.03 -6.01
CA LEU A 80 12.81 -0.28 -6.63
C LEU A 80 14.04 -0.35 -7.54
N LEU A 81 14.18 0.63 -8.45
CA LEU A 81 15.29 0.67 -9.40
C LEU A 81 16.63 0.86 -8.69
N SER A 82 16.68 1.68 -7.64
CA SER A 82 17.87 1.82 -6.78
C SER A 82 18.25 0.51 -6.09
N ASP A 83 17.29 -0.26 -5.57
CA ASP A 83 17.55 -1.59 -4.98
C ASP A 83 18.12 -2.56 -6.04
N VAL A 84 17.62 -2.52 -7.28
CA VAL A 84 18.17 -3.32 -8.39
C VAL A 84 19.59 -2.88 -8.74
N ALA A 85 19.84 -1.57 -8.83
CA ALA A 85 21.15 -1.00 -9.12
C ALA A 85 22.20 -1.36 -8.05
N GLN A 86 21.77 -1.50 -6.80
CA GLN A 86 22.64 -1.92 -5.69
C GLN A 86 23.01 -3.41 -5.77
N ARG A 87 22.09 -4.26 -6.25
CA ARG A 87 22.33 -5.72 -6.37
C ARG A 87 23.06 -6.12 -7.65
N ASP A 88 22.95 -5.35 -8.73
CA ASP A 88 23.61 -5.64 -9.99
C ASP A 88 24.46 -4.46 -10.49
N ASN A 89 25.77 -4.56 -10.26
CA ASN A 89 26.75 -3.56 -10.68
C ASN A 89 26.78 -3.32 -12.20
N THR A 90 26.37 -4.30 -13.02
CA THR A 90 26.36 -4.15 -14.48
C THR A 90 25.25 -3.22 -14.95
N LEU A 91 24.15 -3.16 -14.20
CA LEU A 91 22.97 -2.34 -14.50
C LEU A 91 22.99 -0.99 -13.78
N ARG A 92 23.80 -0.86 -12.72
CA ARG A 92 23.88 0.33 -11.88
C ARG A 92 24.04 1.64 -12.66
N GLY A 93 25.00 1.68 -13.59
CA GLY A 93 25.25 2.88 -14.40
C GLY A 93 24.02 3.30 -15.21
N GLN A 94 23.44 2.33 -15.94
CA GLN A 94 22.25 2.55 -16.76
C GLN A 94 21.05 3.03 -15.94
N ILE A 95 20.84 2.45 -14.76
CA ILE A 95 19.71 2.81 -13.89
C ILE A 95 19.89 4.23 -13.34
N LEU A 96 21.07 4.55 -12.80
CA LEU A 96 21.33 5.87 -12.23
C LEU A 96 21.25 6.97 -13.29
N GLU A 97 21.80 6.72 -14.48
CA GLU A 97 21.67 7.61 -15.64
C GLU A 97 20.19 7.84 -15.98
N ALA A 98 19.39 6.78 -16.10
CA ALA A 98 17.96 6.92 -16.40
C ALA A 98 17.19 7.69 -15.32
N ILE A 99 17.55 7.54 -14.04
CA ILE A 99 16.97 8.30 -12.92
C ILE A 99 17.36 9.78 -12.99
N MET A 100 18.62 10.09 -13.31
CA MET A 100 19.09 11.47 -13.49
C MET A 100 18.42 12.14 -14.70
N ASP A 101 18.34 11.44 -15.83
CA ASP A 101 17.69 11.92 -17.04
C ASP A 101 16.23 12.30 -16.77
N ILE A 102 15.47 11.42 -16.10
CA ILE A 102 14.06 11.71 -15.82
C ILE A 102 13.89 12.86 -14.83
N MET A 103 14.77 12.98 -13.82
CA MET A 103 14.77 14.12 -12.90
C MET A 103 14.99 15.44 -13.66
N GLN A 104 15.94 15.45 -14.60
CA GLN A 104 16.22 16.64 -15.42
C GLN A 104 15.01 17.00 -16.29
N VAL A 105 14.41 16.03 -17.00
CA VAL A 105 13.24 16.28 -17.84
C VAL A 105 12.06 16.83 -17.03
N LEU A 106 11.78 16.24 -15.86
CA LEU A 106 10.71 16.74 -14.99
C LEU A 106 11.02 18.14 -14.46
N LEU A 107 12.29 18.42 -14.12
CA LEU A 107 12.72 19.74 -13.68
C LEU A 107 12.55 20.79 -14.78
N ASP A 108 12.95 20.49 -16.02
CA ASP A 108 12.82 21.38 -17.17
C ASP A 108 11.36 21.76 -17.41
N ILE A 109 10.44 20.80 -17.31
CA ILE A 109 8.99 21.05 -17.38
C ILE A 109 8.53 21.97 -16.23
N CYS A 110 9.00 21.74 -15.01
CA CYS A 110 8.67 22.58 -13.85
C CYS A 110 9.21 24.01 -13.97
N LEU A 111 10.35 24.20 -14.65
CA LEU A 111 10.97 25.51 -14.87
C LEU A 111 10.34 26.30 -16.02
N ASP A 112 9.50 25.66 -16.85
CA ASP A 112 8.72 26.31 -17.91
C ASP A 112 7.20 26.12 -17.71
N PRO A 113 6.62 26.67 -16.61
CA PRO A 113 5.22 26.45 -16.27
C PRO A 113 4.22 27.14 -17.22
N GLU A 114 4.66 28.08 -18.05
CA GLU A 114 3.78 28.80 -18.97
C GLU A 114 3.52 28.03 -20.27
N SER A 115 4.36 27.05 -20.62
CA SER A 115 4.13 26.17 -21.79
C SER A 115 3.31 24.92 -21.46
N HIS A 116 2.94 24.72 -20.19
CA HIS A 116 2.28 23.52 -19.70
C HIS A 116 0.95 23.82 -18.99
N ASP A 117 0.07 22.82 -18.92
CA ASP A 117 -1.16 22.93 -18.14
C ASP A 117 -0.85 22.99 -16.63
N LYS A 118 -1.25 24.09 -15.99
CA LYS A 118 -0.87 24.38 -14.59
C LYS A 118 -1.50 23.40 -13.60
N GLU A 119 -2.70 22.90 -13.88
CA GLU A 119 -3.35 21.90 -13.04
C GLU A 119 -2.58 20.58 -13.11
N TYR A 120 -2.28 20.10 -14.32
CA TYR A 120 -1.51 18.89 -14.55
C TYR A 120 -0.10 18.99 -13.96
N LEU A 121 0.56 20.15 -14.09
CA LEU A 121 1.87 20.40 -13.52
C LEU A 121 1.86 20.20 -11.99
N CYS A 122 0.95 20.88 -11.30
CA CYS A 122 0.83 20.83 -9.84
C CYS A 122 0.32 19.48 -9.33
N ARG A 123 -0.58 18.83 -10.07
CA ARG A 123 -1.19 17.56 -9.66
C ARG A 123 -0.27 16.36 -9.91
N TYR A 124 0.57 16.40 -10.93
CA TYR A 124 1.33 15.24 -11.37
C TYR A 124 2.82 15.50 -11.56
N THR A 125 3.20 16.51 -12.32
CA THR A 125 4.61 16.68 -12.71
C THR A 125 5.50 17.03 -11.51
N VAL A 126 5.09 18.02 -10.71
CA VAL A 126 5.80 18.41 -9.48
C VAL A 126 5.84 17.24 -8.49
N PRO A 127 4.71 16.56 -8.19
CA PRO A 127 4.73 15.34 -7.37
C PRO A 127 5.63 14.21 -7.91
N CYS A 128 5.66 13.98 -9.24
CA CYS A 128 6.58 13.01 -9.85
C CYS A 128 8.04 13.35 -9.54
N LEU A 129 8.43 14.61 -9.76
CA LEU A 129 9.79 15.09 -9.48
C LEU A 129 10.16 14.87 -8.02
N LEU A 130 9.27 15.24 -7.09
CA LEU A 130 9.48 15.03 -5.65
C LEU A 130 9.62 13.54 -5.30
N GLY A 131 8.83 12.67 -5.93
CA GLY A 131 8.89 11.22 -5.73
C GLY A 131 10.24 10.65 -6.17
N VAL A 132 10.69 10.98 -7.38
CA VAL A 132 11.99 10.53 -7.91
C VAL A 132 13.14 11.11 -7.09
N ALA A 133 13.13 12.41 -6.80
CA ALA A 133 14.17 13.06 -6.01
C ALA A 133 14.26 12.49 -4.59
N ARG A 134 13.13 12.18 -3.95
CA ARG A 134 13.13 11.54 -2.62
C ARG A 134 13.68 10.12 -2.65
N ALA A 135 13.43 9.38 -3.72
CA ALA A 135 13.93 8.01 -3.88
C ALA A 135 15.42 7.96 -4.24
N PHE A 136 15.98 9.04 -4.78
CA PHE A 136 17.37 9.09 -5.17
C PHE A 136 18.31 8.80 -3.99
N GLY A 137 19.29 7.92 -4.20
CA GLY A 137 20.24 7.50 -3.17
C GLY A 137 19.65 6.59 -2.08
N ARG A 138 18.36 6.25 -2.13
CA ARG A 138 17.76 5.26 -1.21
C ARG A 138 17.90 3.86 -1.78
N TYR A 139 18.62 3.00 -1.08
CA TYR A 139 18.73 1.57 -1.38
C TYR A 139 18.98 0.81 -0.09
N SER A 140 18.73 -0.50 -0.09
CA SER A 140 18.98 -1.32 1.08
C SER A 140 20.46 -1.66 1.23
N ASN A 141 20.98 -1.51 2.45
CA ASN A 141 22.28 -2.04 2.86
C ASN A 141 22.18 -3.46 3.45
N THR A 142 20.97 -4.01 3.53
CA THR A 142 20.69 -5.36 4.04
C THR A 142 20.24 -6.27 2.90
N GLU A 143 20.23 -7.59 3.13
CA GLU A 143 19.73 -8.55 2.12
C GLU A 143 18.26 -8.26 1.73
N GLU A 144 17.44 -7.82 2.69
CA GLU A 144 16.06 -7.41 2.42
C GLU A 144 15.99 -6.07 1.70
N PRO A 145 15.25 -5.95 0.58
CA PRO A 145 15.08 -4.69 -0.14
C PRO A 145 14.24 -3.67 0.62
N LEU A 146 14.45 -2.37 0.35
CA LEU A 146 13.67 -1.31 1.00
C LEU A 146 12.20 -1.39 0.62
N LEU A 147 11.91 -1.75 -0.64
CA LEU A 147 10.54 -1.82 -1.10
C LEU A 147 9.73 -2.90 -0.36
N SER A 148 10.33 -4.05 -0.01
CA SER A 148 9.63 -5.07 0.79
C SER A 148 9.37 -4.62 2.23
N LYS A 149 10.13 -3.64 2.76
CA LYS A 149 9.85 -3.02 4.06
C LYS A 149 8.66 -2.05 3.98
N LEU A 150 8.46 -1.40 2.82
CA LEU A 150 7.30 -0.55 2.54
C LEU A 150 6.02 -1.36 2.31
N PHE A 151 6.16 -2.61 1.84
CA PHE A 151 5.05 -3.55 1.65
C PHE A 151 5.30 -4.83 2.46
N PRO A 152 5.16 -4.78 3.80
CA PRO A 152 5.42 -5.94 4.64
C PRO A 152 4.58 -7.14 4.19
N ARG A 153 5.20 -8.32 4.16
CA ARG A 153 4.45 -9.57 3.97
C ARG A 153 3.38 -9.64 5.06
N ALA A 154 2.15 -9.93 4.67
CA ALA A 154 1.12 -10.32 5.64
C ALA A 154 1.71 -11.46 6.45
N GLY A 155 1.92 -11.25 7.75
CA GLY A 155 2.53 -12.26 8.61
C GLY A 155 1.81 -13.57 8.41
N ALA A 156 2.56 -14.65 8.15
CA ALA A 156 1.99 -15.98 8.22
C ALA A 156 1.25 -16.06 9.57
N PRO A 157 0.00 -16.56 9.62
CA PRO A 157 -0.70 -16.69 10.88
C PRO A 157 0.24 -17.41 11.84
N LEU A 158 0.58 -16.75 12.95
CA LEU A 158 1.39 -17.37 13.98
C LEU A 158 0.65 -18.65 14.38
N LEU A 159 1.18 -19.81 13.97
CA LEU A 159 0.82 -21.07 14.59
C LEU A 159 1.37 -20.95 16.01
N SER A 160 0.55 -20.36 16.88
CA SER A 160 0.82 -20.22 18.30
C SER A 160 1.20 -21.60 18.82
N GLY A 161 2.39 -21.67 19.41
CA GLY A 161 3.06 -22.80 20.04
C GLY A 161 2.38 -24.17 19.90
N ALA A 162 3.09 -25.10 19.26
CA ALA A 162 3.01 -26.50 19.65
C ALA A 162 3.50 -26.64 21.10
N GLU A 163 2.65 -26.33 22.08
CA GLU A 163 2.69 -27.09 23.32
C GLU A 163 2.23 -28.50 22.98
N GLU A 164 3.00 -29.49 23.42
CA GLU A 164 2.72 -30.92 23.24
C GLU A 164 1.26 -31.23 23.61
N ALA A 165 0.44 -31.44 22.59
CA ALA A 165 -0.90 -31.97 22.80
C ALA A 165 -0.79 -33.46 23.14
N ASP A 166 -1.04 -33.78 24.41
CA ASP A 166 -1.36 -35.12 24.90
C ASP A 166 -2.32 -35.84 23.91
N PRO A 167 -1.97 -37.03 23.38
CA PRO A 167 -2.72 -37.70 22.32
C PRO A 167 -4.09 -38.26 22.74
N SER A 168 -4.65 -37.83 23.87
CA SER A 168 -5.88 -38.40 24.45
C SER A 168 -7.18 -37.63 24.13
N ARG A 169 -7.13 -36.44 23.51
CA ARG A 169 -8.35 -35.77 23.01
C ARG A 169 -8.54 -35.93 21.51
N ARG A 170 -9.20 -37.02 21.13
CA ARG A 170 -9.81 -37.19 19.81
C ARG A 170 -10.61 -35.92 19.47
N ARG A 171 -10.25 -35.29 18.34
CA ARG A 171 -10.98 -34.19 17.70
C ARG A 171 -12.45 -34.57 17.56
N SER A 172 -13.30 -34.03 18.44
CA SER A 172 -14.75 -34.07 18.27
C SER A 172 -15.12 -32.97 17.27
N PHE A 173 -15.58 -33.36 16.08
CA PHE A 173 -16.06 -32.47 15.02
C PHE A 173 -17.43 -31.85 15.37
N ASN A 174 -17.56 -31.16 16.51
CA ASN A 174 -18.82 -30.55 16.92
C ASN A 174 -18.70 -29.24 17.71
N ASP A 175 -17.59 -28.51 17.63
CA ASP A 175 -17.53 -27.14 18.17
C ASP A 175 -17.93 -26.12 17.10
N PHE A 176 -19.17 -26.22 16.61
CA PHE A 176 -19.81 -25.06 15.99
C PHE A 176 -20.18 -24.08 17.09
N ARG A 177 -19.40 -23.00 17.22
CA ARG A 177 -19.85 -21.84 18.01
C ARG A 177 -21.01 -21.20 17.26
N SER A 178 -22.13 -21.02 17.95
CA SER A 178 -23.31 -20.37 17.39
C SER A 178 -22.95 -19.01 16.79
N ILE A 179 -23.37 -18.76 15.55
CA ILE A 179 -23.21 -17.48 14.85
C ILE A 179 -24.29 -16.47 15.31
N MET A 180 -25.24 -16.93 16.14
CA MET A 180 -26.32 -16.10 16.66
C MET A 180 -25.83 -15.28 17.87
N PRO A 181 -26.07 -13.95 17.90
CA PRO A 181 -25.82 -13.12 19.06
C PRO A 181 -26.51 -13.71 20.31
N ALA A 182 -25.86 -13.58 21.48
CA ALA A 182 -26.39 -14.11 22.74
C ALA A 182 -27.82 -13.63 23.06
N SER A 183 -28.18 -12.44 22.57
CA SER A 183 -29.51 -11.84 22.66
C SER A 183 -30.61 -12.58 21.88
N LEU A 184 -30.27 -13.46 20.93
CA LEU A 184 -31.22 -14.29 20.19
C LEU A 184 -31.32 -15.73 20.73
N LEU A 185 -30.39 -16.16 21.59
CA LEU A 185 -30.40 -17.52 22.15
C LEU A 185 -31.53 -17.72 23.18
N THR A 186 -31.98 -16.66 23.84
CA THR A 186 -33.09 -16.69 24.80
C THR A 186 -34.47 -16.79 24.14
N VAL A 187 -34.60 -16.45 22.86
CA VAL A 187 -35.88 -16.50 22.12
C VAL A 187 -36.19 -17.91 21.61
N CYS A 188 -35.16 -18.75 21.37
CA CYS A 188 -35.34 -20.10 20.83
C CYS A 188 -35.54 -21.19 21.90
N GLN A 189 -35.44 -20.87 23.20
CA GLN A 189 -35.58 -21.84 24.29
C GLN A 189 -36.94 -21.82 25.00
N GLY A 190 -37.96 -21.18 24.41
CA GLY A 190 -39.28 -21.03 25.02
C GLY A 190 -40.40 -21.64 24.20
N ASP A 191 -40.47 -22.96 24.08
CA ASP A 191 -41.69 -23.64 23.61
C ASP A 191 -42.01 -24.88 24.45
N THR A 192 -42.54 -24.63 25.65
CA THR A 192 -43.41 -25.60 26.33
C THR A 192 -44.62 -24.90 26.95
N ILE A 193 -45.77 -25.12 26.31
CA ILE A 193 -47.07 -25.45 26.94
C ILE A 193 -47.96 -24.30 27.47
N ARG A 194 -49.10 -24.14 26.76
CA ARG A 194 -50.49 -23.82 27.19
C ARG A 194 -50.98 -22.38 27.47
N ARG A 195 -52.01 -22.07 26.66
CA ARG A 195 -53.36 -21.53 26.98
C ARG A 195 -53.53 -20.04 27.36
N LYS A 196 -54.27 -19.38 26.45
CA LYS A 196 -55.50 -18.57 26.64
C LYS A 196 -55.37 -17.22 27.36
N GLY A 197 -55.79 -16.17 26.64
CA GLY A 197 -56.48 -15.01 27.22
C GLY A 197 -55.85 -13.65 26.90
N SER A 198 -56.55 -12.91 26.02
CA SER A 198 -56.94 -11.50 26.14
C SER A 198 -55.97 -10.41 26.64
N SER A 199 -56.04 -9.29 25.91
CA SER A 199 -56.18 -7.88 26.37
C SER A 199 -54.96 -6.99 26.69
N VAL A 200 -54.83 -5.95 25.83
CA VAL A 200 -54.88 -4.48 26.12
C VAL A 200 -53.65 -3.75 26.70
N SER A 201 -53.32 -2.62 26.04
CA SER A 201 -52.71 -1.36 26.52
C SER A 201 -51.22 -1.39 26.96
N SER A 202 -50.40 -0.33 26.89
CA SER A 202 -50.45 1.03 26.35
C SER A 202 -49.12 1.74 26.71
N ILE A 203 -48.75 2.76 25.91
CA ILE A 203 -48.23 4.07 26.34
C ILE A 203 -46.85 4.16 27.05
N SER A 204 -45.92 4.69 26.25
CA SER A 204 -45.15 5.93 26.47
C SER A 204 -43.90 5.99 27.37
N GLN A 205 -43.10 7.01 27.00
CA GLN A 205 -42.01 7.70 27.70
C GLN A 205 -40.62 7.14 27.37
N GLN A 206 -39.86 7.75 26.45
CA GLN A 206 -39.15 9.05 26.51
C GLN A 206 -37.72 8.88 27.05
N ALA A 207 -36.74 9.37 26.27
CA ALA A 207 -35.50 10.04 26.67
C ALA A 207 -34.27 9.61 25.84
N SER A 208 -33.70 10.59 25.13
CA SER A 208 -32.27 10.68 24.76
C SER A 208 -31.43 10.80 26.05
N PRO A 209 -30.12 10.45 26.10
CA PRO A 209 -29.10 11.38 25.59
C PRO A 209 -27.77 10.77 25.07
N GLU A 210 -27.09 11.64 24.32
CA GLU A 210 -25.66 11.98 24.30
C GLU A 210 -24.53 11.01 23.91
N ARG A 211 -23.67 11.66 23.11
CA ARG A 211 -22.42 11.31 22.46
C ARG A 211 -21.29 11.50 23.47
N ALA A 212 -20.56 10.44 23.79
CA ALA A 212 -19.28 10.52 24.49
C ALA A 212 -18.19 9.89 23.61
N GLY A 213 -17.20 10.71 23.25
CA GLY A 213 -16.07 10.33 22.42
C GLY A 213 -15.13 9.36 23.15
N LEU A 214 -14.49 8.49 22.37
CA LEU A 214 -13.36 7.70 22.81
C LEU A 214 -12.12 8.19 22.06
N THR A 215 -11.26 8.85 22.82
CA THR A 215 -9.87 9.15 22.50
C THR A 215 -9.10 7.84 22.28
N LEU A 216 -8.50 7.66 21.11
CA LEU A 216 -7.53 6.60 20.87
C LEU A 216 -6.13 7.15 21.10
N SER A 217 -5.51 6.70 22.19
CA SER A 217 -4.14 6.99 22.59
C SER A 217 -3.17 6.22 21.71
N CYS A 218 -2.26 6.91 21.02
CA CYS A 218 -1.12 6.30 20.32
C CYS A 218 0.00 5.97 21.31
N PRO A 219 0.62 4.78 21.25
CA PRO A 219 1.95 4.58 21.81
C PRO A 219 2.98 5.20 20.84
N VAL A 220 3.64 6.25 21.31
CA VAL A 220 4.91 6.74 20.78
C VAL A 220 5.97 5.65 20.96
N ASP A 221 6.63 5.26 19.88
CA ASP A 221 7.83 4.43 19.94
C ASP A 221 9.05 5.30 19.57
N PRO A 222 9.99 5.55 20.50
CA PRO A 222 11.17 6.38 20.24
C PRO A 222 12.31 5.48 19.74
N SER A 223 12.33 5.18 18.45
CA SER A 223 13.51 4.63 17.78
C SER A 223 13.75 5.31 16.43
N ALA A 224 13.89 6.63 16.48
CA ALA A 224 14.55 7.38 15.42
C ALA A 224 16.04 6.99 15.41
N GLN A 225 16.43 6.08 14.51
CA GLN A 225 17.84 5.81 14.24
C GLN A 225 18.40 7.01 13.46
N TYR A 226 19.16 7.82 14.19
CA TYR A 226 19.93 8.96 13.71
C TYR A 226 21.04 8.49 12.75
N PHE A 227 21.18 9.17 11.61
CA PHE A 227 22.18 8.89 10.59
C PHE A 227 23.33 9.89 10.74
N GLU A 228 24.55 9.40 10.99
CA GLU A 228 25.78 10.19 10.98
C GLU A 228 26.57 9.75 9.75
N GLY A 229 26.76 10.68 8.81
CA GLY A 229 27.57 10.45 7.62
C GLY A 229 29.04 10.69 7.95
N GLU A 230 29.88 9.67 7.85
CA GLU A 230 31.32 9.86 7.75
C GLU A 230 31.71 10.10 6.29
N GLU A 231 32.39 11.23 6.11
CA GLU A 231 33.01 11.71 4.88
C GLU A 231 34.37 11.00 4.70
N ILE A 232 34.65 10.47 3.51
CA ILE A 232 36.01 10.16 3.03
C ILE A 232 36.18 10.83 1.67
#